data_AF-A0A396JID9-F1
#
_entry.id   AF-A0A396JID9-F1
#
_cell.length_a   1.000
_cell.length_b   1.000
_cell.length_c   1.000
_cell.angle_alpha   90.00
_cell.angle_beta   90.00
_cell.angle_gamma   90.00
#
_symmetry.space_group_name_H-M   'P 1'
#
loop_
_entity.id
_entity.type
_entity.pdbx_description
1 polymer ?
#
loop_
_entity_poly.entity_id
_entity_poly.type
_entity_poly.pdbx_seq_one_letter_code
_entity_poly.pdbx_strand_id
1 'polypeptide(L)' 'MKLAKKMMTAALWCIQTKPEDRPSMDKVLEMLEEEDGDLQIPNKPYFCPQDPLVEDVGVDNSSNSWTSYGTSVSDPK' A
#
# COMPACT_ATOMS: atom_id res chain seq x y z
N MET A 1 -12.97 -5.16 11.52
CA MET A 1 -11.73 -4.55 11.00
C MET A 1 -11.96 -3.28 10.16
N LYS A 2 -13.12 -2.60 10.24
CA LYS A 2 -13.41 -1.44 9.38
C LYS A 2 -12.47 -0.25 9.64
N LEU A 3 -12.23 0.10 10.91
CA LEU A 3 -11.33 1.20 11.29
C LEU A 3 -9.88 0.95 10.85
N ALA A 4 -9.36 -0.27 11.07
CA ALA A 4 -8.00 -0.62 10.67
C ALA A 4 -7.80 -0.55 9.15
N LYS A 5 -8.77 -1.03 8.35
CA LYS A 5 -8.74 -0.90 6.88
C LYS A 5 -8.69 0.57 6.47
N LYS A 6 -9.52 1.41 7.08
CA LYS A 6 -9.59 2.85 6.82
C LYS A 6 -8.28 3.56 7.13
N MET A 7 -7.73 3.32 8.32
CA MET A 7 -6.44 3.87 8.73
C MET A 7 -5.30 3.41 7.83
N MET A 8 -5.30 2.13 7.42
CA MET A 8 -4.29 1.61 6.51
C MET A 8 -4.39 2.28 5.14
N THR A 9 -5.60 2.41 4.57
CA THR A 9 -5.80 3.08 3.28
C THR A 9 -5.34 4.54 3.35
N ALA A 10 -5.73 5.29 4.39
CA ALA A 10 -5.28 6.67 4.59
C ALA A 10 -3.75 6.76 4.71
N ALA A 11 -3.12 5.87 5.48
CA ALA A 11 -1.67 5.82 5.60
C ALA A 11 -0.99 5.56 4.25
N LEU A 12 -1.51 4.62 3.46
CA LEU A 12 -0.99 4.30 2.12
C LEU A 12 -1.06 5.52 1.19
N TRP A 13 -2.15 6.29 1.22
CA TRP A 13 -2.28 7.53 0.45
C TRP A 13 -1.27 8.61 0.89
N CYS A 14 -1.01 8.74 2.19
CA CYS A 14 -0.09 9.74 2.73
C CYS A 14 1.39 9.48 2.40
N ILE A 15 1.78 8.21 2.24
CA ILE A 15 3.19 7.83 1.99
C ILE A 15 3.54 7.72 0.50
N GLN A 16 2.66 8.13 -0.41
CA GLN A 16 2.90 8.03 -1.85
C GLN A 16 4.22 8.71 -2.25
N THR A 17 4.92 8.06 -3.19
CA THR A 17 6.24 8.49 -3.67
C THR A 17 6.18 9.78 -4.46
N LYS A 18 5.11 9.98 -5.25
CA LYS A 18 4.84 11.24 -5.91
C LYS A 18 4.08 12.18 -4.97
N PRO A 19 4.53 13.44 -4.81
CA PRO A 19 3.83 14.41 -3.97
C PRO A 19 2.39 14.71 -4.43
N GLU A 20 2.15 14.70 -5.74
CA GLU A 20 0.83 14.96 -6.34
C GLU A 20 -0.22 13.89 -6.02
N ASP A 21 0.23 12.67 -5.71
CA ASP A 21 -0.65 11.55 -5.34
C ASP A 21 -1.03 11.59 -3.84
N ARG A 22 -0.44 12.49 -3.04
CA ARG A 22 -0.75 12.61 -1.61
C ARG A 22 -1.99 13.49 -1.41
N PRO A 23 -2.96 13.05 -0.59
CA PRO A 23 -4.13 13.87 -0.28
C PRO A 23 -3.77 15.09 0.55
N SER A 24 -4.58 16.14 0.46
CA SER A 24 -4.54 17.25 1.42
C SER A 24 -4.98 16.78 2.80
N MET A 25 -4.62 17.52 3.85
CA MET A 25 -5.05 17.20 5.21
C MET A 25 -6.56 17.17 5.36
N ASP A 26 -7.29 18.08 4.70
CA ASP A 26 -8.76 18.08 4.71
C ASP A 26 -9.32 16.79 4.11
N LYS A 27 -8.72 16.29 3.02
CA LYS A 27 -9.15 15.02 2.42
C LYS A 27 -8.83 13.83 3.32
N VAL A 28 -7.70 13.86 4.04
CA VAL A 28 -7.37 12.83 5.04
C VAL A 28 -8.40 12.81 6.17
N LEU A 29 -8.87 13.98 6.63
CA LEU A 29 -9.93 14.05 7.64
C LEU A 29 -11.24 13.47 7.11
N GLU A 30 -11.64 13.83 5.90
CA GLU A 30 -12.83 13.28 5.24
C GLU A 30 -12.76 11.74 5.17
N MET A 31 -11.61 11.19 4.73
CA MET A 31 -11.37 9.74 4.70
C MET A 31 -11.46 9.09 6.09
N LEU A 32 -11.08 9.81 7.15
CA LEU A 32 -11.09 9.30 8.53
C LEU A 32 -12.43 9.48 9.23
N GLU A 33 -13.28 10.39 8.78
CA GLU A 33 -14.61 10.66 9.35
C GLU A 33 -15.71 9.87 8.64
N GLU A 34 -15.49 9.46 7.38
CA GLU A 34 -16.47 8.68 6.61
C GLU A 34 -16.81 7.34 7.29
N GLU A 35 -18.11 7.08 7.48
CA GLU A 35 -18.64 5.94 8.26
C GLU A 35 -18.58 4.61 7.49
N ASP A 36 -18.83 4.65 6.19
CA ASP A 36 -18.92 3.49 5.29
C ASP A 36 -17.92 3.53 4.13
N GLY A 37 -16.88 4.37 4.23
CA GLY A 37 -15.98 4.68 3.11
C GLY A 37 -15.34 3.45 2.49
N ASP A 38 -15.82 3.07 1.31
CA ASP A 38 -15.12 2.22 0.34
C ASP A 38 -13.96 3.01 -0.27
N LEU A 39 -13.02 3.39 0.59
CA LEU A 39 -11.81 4.08 0.20
C LEU A 39 -11.00 3.16 -0.70
N GLN A 40 -10.82 3.61 -1.94
CA GLN A 40 -10.00 2.91 -2.90
C GLN A 40 -8.56 2.85 -2.41
N ILE A 41 -7.96 1.67 -2.55
CA ILE A 41 -6.55 1.45 -2.24
C ILE A 41 -5.74 2.24 -3.28
N PRO A 42 -4.75 3.04 -2.86
CA PRO A 42 -3.91 3.77 -3.82
C PRO A 42 -3.13 2.82 -4.71
N ASN A 43 -2.80 3.28 -5.90
CA ASN A 43 -1.98 2.52 -6.84
C ASN A 43 -0.60 2.20 -6.25
N LYS A 44 -0.08 1.03 -6.64
CA LYS A 44 1.25 0.56 -6.22
C LYS A 44 2.31 1.61 -6.62
N PRO A 45 3.29 1.89 -5.75
CA PRO A 45 4.32 2.89 -6.05
C PRO A 45 5.04 2.60 -7.36
N TYR A 46 5.43 3.66 -8.08
CA TYR A 46 6.05 3.57 -9.42
C TYR A 46 7.33 2.72 -9.49
N PHE A 47 8.03 2.55 -8.37
CA PHE A 47 9.26 1.76 -8.28
C PHE A 47 9.03 0.30 -7.92
N CYS A 48 7.77 -0.11 -7.71
CA CYS A 48 7.44 -1.51 -7.53
C CYS A 48 7.31 -2.18 -8.90
N PRO A 49 7.93 -3.37 -9.11
CA PRO A 49 7.65 -4.17 -10.29
C PRO A 49 6.14 -4.33 -10.47
N GLN A 50 5.62 -4.01 -11.65
CA GLN A 50 4.22 -4.27 -11.98
C GLN A 50 4.04 -5.78 -12.06
N ASP A 51 3.20 -6.33 -11.19
CA ASP A 51 2.78 -7.72 -11.34
C ASP A 51 1.90 -7.80 -12.60
N PRO A 52 2.06 -8.83 -13.45
CA PRO A 52 1.12 -9.04 -14.55
C PRO A 52 -0.30 -9.17 -13.97
N LEU A 53 -1.28 -8.50 -14.58
CA LEU A 53 -2.69 -8.58 -14.19
C LEU A 53 -3.13 -10.05 -14.21
N VAL A 54 -3.28 -10.66 -13.04
CA VAL A 54 -3.91 -11.97 -12.92
C VAL A 54 -5.40 -11.73 -12.81
N GLU A 55 -6.12 -11.97 -13.91
CA GLU A 55 -7.58 -12.09 -13.89
C GLU A 55 -7.98 -13.23 -12.93
N ASP A 56 -9.07 -12.99 -12.21
CA ASP A 56 -9.64 -13.82 -11.14
C ASP A 56 -9.60 -15.33 -11.44
N VAL A 57 -8.73 -16.05 -10.72
CA VAL A 57 -8.89 -17.48 -10.49
C VAL A 57 -8.58 -17.74 -9.01
N GLY A 58 -9.64 -17.93 -8.23
CA GLY A 58 -9.54 -18.29 -6.83
C GLY A 58 -8.72 -19.55 -6.59
N VAL A 59 -7.70 -19.43 -5.74
CA VAL A 59 -7.06 -20.57 -5.06
C VAL A 59 -6.67 -20.14 -3.65
N ASP A 60 -7.02 -20.98 -2.70
CA ASP A 60 -6.69 -20.86 -1.29
C ASP A 60 -5.19 -21.02 -1.00
N ASN A 61 -4.84 -20.51 0.18
CA ASN A 61 -3.65 -20.79 0.99
C ASN A 61 -2.27 -20.23 0.60
N SER A 62 -1.82 -19.32 1.48
CA SER A 62 -0.47 -19.17 2.03
C SER A 62 0.71 -19.36 1.08
N SER A 63 1.29 -18.25 0.62
CA SER A 63 2.74 -18.14 0.39
C SER A 63 3.19 -16.70 0.55
N ASN A 64 3.88 -16.44 1.65
CA ASN A 64 4.53 -15.18 1.95
C ASN A 64 5.76 -15.09 1.04
N SER A 65 5.80 -14.17 0.09
CA SER A 65 7.04 -13.82 -0.61
C SER A 65 7.42 -12.38 -0.27
N TRP A 66 8.03 -12.21 0.91
CA TRP A 66 8.77 -11.01 1.24
C TRP A 66 10.13 -11.15 0.55
N THR A 67 10.32 -10.50 -0.59
CA THR A 67 11.62 -10.50 -1.27
C THR A 67 12.60 -9.68 -0.44
N SER A 68 13.56 -10.40 0.14
CA SER A 68 14.70 -9.87 0.89
C SER A 68 15.55 -9.00 -0.04
N TYR A 69 15.61 -7.69 0.18
CA TYR A 69 16.72 -6.90 -0.34
C TYR A 69 17.95 -7.25 0.49
N GLY A 70 18.74 -8.21 -0.01
CA GLY A 70 19.99 -8.60 0.61
C GLY A 70 20.94 -7.41 0.65
N THR A 71 21.18 -6.85 1.82
CA THR A 71 22.35 -6.00 2.06
C THR A 71 23.53 -6.93 2.32
N SER A 72 24.36 -7.16 1.31
CA SER A 72 25.68 -7.74 1.53
C SER A 72 26.55 -6.68 2.19
N VAL A 73 26.73 -6.76 3.50
CA VAL A 73 27.78 -6.03 4.20
C VAL A 73 29.07 -6.82 3.97
N SER A 74 30.00 -6.23 3.22
CA SER A 74 31.36 -6.74 3.12
C SER A 74 32.17 -6.15 4.27
N ASP A 75 32.67 -7.01 5.17
CA ASP A 75 33.62 -6.64 6.24
C ASP A 75 34.90 -6.03 5.64
N PRO A 76 35.35 -4.84 6.06
CA PRO A 76 36.72 -4.41 5.83
C PRO A 76 37.63 -4.98 6.93
N LYS A 77 38.71 -5.61 6.46
CA LYS A 77 39.82 -6.18 7.23
C LYS A 77 40.57 -5.16 8.09
#